data_AF-A0A0H5PYN7-F1
#
_entry.id   AF-A0A0H5PYN7-F1
#
_cell.length_a   1.000
_cell.length_b   1.000
_cell.length_c   1.000
_cell.angle_alpha   90.00
_cell.angle_beta   90.00
_cell.angle_gamma   90.00
#
_symmetry.space_group_name_H-M   'P 1'
#
loop_
_entity.id
_entity.type
_entity.pdbx_description
1 polymer ?
#
loop_
_entity_poly.entity_id
_entity_poly.type
_entity_poly.pdbx_seq_one_letter_code
_entity_poly.pdbx_strand_id
1 'polypeptide(L)'
;MYLRIRPLGNVPAVGEKWTISPAYRWVPLAATLTQPMLQSLANRLVTTINLAALGQLANALSNGANISGWRVEQYSEDDKLNAVAEANYAAPLASATAATKSLQDAVVCSLRTSTPGARGRGRVYWPAYGITLTNWRISTPTPVQLAAAFKSLFLAIQGEINAEAGANLISNVAELAVRSSTRRESYKVESLQVGDVLDSQRRRRDKVTEGRTLIAY
;
A
#
# COMPACT_ATOMS: atom_id res chain seq x y z
N MET A 1 14.53 10.32 -8.42
CA MET A 1 13.30 10.82 -7.78
C MET A 1 12.36 9.65 -7.55
N TYR A 2 11.50 9.70 -6.52
CA TYR A 2 10.49 8.66 -6.28
C TYR A 2 9.17 9.26 -5.82
N LEU A 3 8.08 8.50 -6.02
CA LEU A 3 6.75 8.83 -5.53
C LEU A 3 6.44 7.98 -4.30
N ARG A 4 5.69 8.53 -3.34
CA ARG A 4 4.96 7.77 -2.33
C ARG A 4 3.47 7.99 -2.53
N ILE A 5 2.72 6.90 -2.58
CA ILE A 5 1.28 6.93 -2.75
C ILE A 5 0.64 6.45 -1.44
N ARG A 6 -0.20 7.29 -0.84
CA ARG A 6 -0.74 7.07 0.50
C ARG A 6 -2.27 7.13 0.46
N PRO A 7 -2.99 6.08 0.87
CA PRO A 7 -4.40 6.23 1.14
C PRO A 7 -4.58 7.13 2.37
N LEU A 8 -5.58 8.00 2.31
CA LEU A 8 -6.06 8.79 3.43
C LEU A 8 -7.02 7.93 4.25
N GLY A 9 -6.45 7.08 5.12
CA GLY A 9 -7.21 6.15 5.93
C GLY A 9 -7.77 6.78 7.19
N ASN A 10 -9.03 6.47 7.51
CA ASN A 10 -9.72 6.95 8.70
C ASN A 10 -10.40 5.80 9.45
N VAL A 11 -10.49 5.93 10.77
CA VAL A 11 -11.27 5.07 11.66
C VAL A 11 -12.34 5.94 12.33
N PRO A 12 -13.53 6.08 11.72
CA PRO A 12 -14.50 7.10 12.12
C PRO A 12 -14.96 7.02 13.58
N ALA A 13 -15.09 5.81 14.12
CA ALA A 13 -15.61 5.58 15.46
C ALA A 13 -14.72 6.18 16.57
N VAL A 14 -13.41 6.30 16.33
CA VAL A 14 -12.43 6.80 17.32
C VAL A 14 -11.63 8.00 16.84
N GLY A 15 -11.81 8.43 15.58
CA GLY A 15 -11.08 9.57 15.00
C GLY A 15 -9.61 9.29 14.65
N GLU A 16 -9.16 8.04 14.73
CA GLU A 16 -7.79 7.66 14.38
C GLU A 16 -7.56 7.63 12.86
N LYS A 17 -6.31 7.87 12.46
CA LYS A 17 -5.87 7.80 11.06
C LYS A 17 -4.94 6.61 10.86
N TRP A 18 -5.04 5.98 9.71
CA TRP A 18 -4.12 4.94 9.28
C TRP A 18 -3.65 5.22 7.86
N THR A 19 -2.48 4.71 7.49
CA THR A 19 -1.98 4.88 6.14
C THR A 19 -0.93 3.83 5.82
N ILE A 20 -0.76 3.58 4.53
CA ILE A 20 0.37 2.85 3.97
C ILE A 20 1.14 3.78 3.06
N SER A 21 2.39 3.48 2.75
CA SER A 21 3.21 4.36 1.91
C SER A 21 4.12 3.56 0.97
N PRO A 22 3.54 2.75 0.06
CA PRO A 22 4.31 2.16 -1.03
C PRO A 22 5.05 3.26 -1.81
N ALA A 23 6.32 3.00 -2.11
CA ALA A 23 7.16 3.88 -2.89
C ALA A 23 7.28 3.35 -4.32
N TYR A 24 7.30 4.26 -5.29
CA TYR A 24 7.49 3.95 -6.71
C TYR A 24 8.69 4.72 -7.23
N ARG A 25 9.65 4.02 -7.84
CA ARG A 25 10.82 4.62 -8.47
C ARG A 25 10.58 4.79 -9.96
N TRP A 26 11.20 5.80 -10.56
CA TRP A 26 11.22 5.97 -12.01
C TRP A 26 12.35 5.16 -12.66
N VAL A 27 12.10 4.60 -13.83
CA VAL A 27 13.10 3.97 -14.67
C VAL A 27 12.99 4.55 -16.09
N PRO A 28 13.99 5.30 -16.59
CA PRO A 28 15.20 5.76 -15.88
C PRO A 28 14.89 6.77 -14.74
N LEU A 29 15.84 7.06 -13.84
CA LEU A 29 15.63 7.85 -12.61
C LEU A 29 15.54 9.39 -12.83
N ALA A 30 14.85 9.85 -13.86
CA ALA A 30 14.85 11.27 -14.26
C ALA A 30 13.47 11.96 -14.24
N ALA A 31 12.37 11.21 -14.20
CA ALA A 31 11.05 11.82 -14.28
C ALA A 31 10.70 12.65 -13.04
N THR A 32 10.11 13.81 -13.31
CA THR A 32 9.57 14.75 -12.33
C THR A 32 8.18 15.13 -12.79
N LEU A 33 7.18 14.95 -11.93
CA LEU A 33 5.84 15.44 -12.17
C LEU A 33 5.73 16.89 -11.66
N THR A 34 5.10 17.74 -12.47
CA THR A 34 4.72 19.09 -12.06
C THR A 34 3.56 19.03 -11.06
N GLN A 35 3.29 20.13 -10.35
CA GLN A 35 2.17 20.17 -9.40
C GLN A 35 0.81 19.86 -10.05
N PRO A 36 0.46 20.39 -11.25
CA PRO A 36 -0.77 20.00 -11.95
C PRO A 36 -0.83 18.51 -12.29
N MET A 37 0.28 17.90 -12.70
CA MET A 37 0.36 16.45 -13.00
C MET A 37 0.15 15.60 -11.74
N LEU A 38 0.72 16.02 -10.58
CA LEU A 38 0.48 15.35 -9.31
C LEU A 38 -1.01 15.41 -8.90
N GLN A 39 -1.65 16.57 -9.11
CA GLN A 39 -3.09 16.71 -8.85
C GLN A 39 -3.93 15.85 -9.79
N SER A 40 -3.58 15.81 -11.09
CA SER A 40 -4.20 14.90 -12.06
C SER A 40 -4.07 13.45 -11.62
N LEU A 41 -2.87 13.00 -11.23
CA LEU A 41 -2.65 11.66 -10.73
C LEU A 41 -3.49 11.35 -9.49
N ALA A 42 -3.57 12.26 -8.51
CA ALA A 42 -4.41 12.08 -7.33
C ALA A 42 -5.89 11.90 -7.72
N ASN A 43 -6.40 12.70 -8.66
CA ASN A 43 -7.77 12.58 -9.17
C ASN A 43 -8.01 11.25 -9.89
N ARG A 44 -7.02 10.78 -10.67
CA ARG A 44 -7.07 9.48 -11.37
C ARG A 44 -7.10 8.31 -10.38
N LEU A 45 -6.32 8.35 -9.31
CA LEU A 45 -6.35 7.34 -8.24
C LEU A 45 -7.74 7.24 -7.59
N VAL A 46 -8.37 8.36 -7.26
CA VAL A 46 -9.73 8.39 -6.69
C VAL A 46 -10.78 7.89 -7.70
N THR A 47 -10.57 8.12 -8.99
CA THR A 47 -11.51 7.67 -10.03
C THR A 47 -11.41 6.16 -10.28
N THR A 48 -10.18 5.63 -10.38
CA THR A 48 -9.94 4.24 -10.77
C THR A 48 -9.99 3.27 -9.58
N ILE A 49 -9.37 3.63 -8.45
CA ILE A 49 -9.27 2.72 -7.32
C ILE A 49 -10.58 2.81 -6.52
N ASN A 50 -11.42 1.80 -6.63
CA ASN A 50 -12.68 1.71 -5.89
C ASN A 50 -12.69 0.43 -5.01
N LEU A 51 -13.82 0.13 -4.36
CA LEU A 51 -13.94 -1.09 -3.53
C LEU A 51 -13.63 -2.37 -4.32
N ALA A 52 -14.00 -2.45 -5.60
CA ALA A 52 -13.70 -3.61 -6.43
C ALA A 52 -12.19 -3.73 -6.70
N ALA A 53 -11.50 -2.61 -6.96
CA ALA A 53 -10.04 -2.58 -7.14
C ALA A 53 -9.27 -2.98 -5.86
N LEU A 54 -9.80 -2.67 -4.67
CA LEU A 54 -9.25 -3.13 -3.39
C LEU A 54 -9.44 -4.64 -3.17
N GLY A 55 -10.50 -5.23 -3.76
CA GLY A 55 -10.81 -6.65 -3.64
C GLY A 55 -10.88 -7.10 -2.17
N GLN A 56 -10.08 -8.11 -1.82
CA GLN A 56 -10.08 -8.69 -0.47
C GLN A 56 -9.45 -7.76 0.59
N LEU A 57 -8.72 -6.71 0.20
CA LEU A 57 -8.26 -5.70 1.14
C LEU A 57 -9.41 -4.83 1.66
N ALA A 58 -10.48 -4.64 0.88
CA ALA A 58 -11.68 -3.96 1.37
C ALA A 58 -12.35 -4.78 2.48
N ASN A 59 -12.43 -6.11 2.31
CA ASN A 59 -12.97 -7.00 3.35
C ASN A 59 -12.09 -7.01 4.60
N ALA A 60 -10.76 -7.00 4.43
CA ALA A 60 -9.84 -6.85 5.56
C ALA A 60 -10.04 -5.53 6.32
N LEU A 61 -10.30 -4.43 5.60
CA LEU A 61 -10.56 -3.10 6.19
C LEU A 61 -11.88 -3.03 6.97
N SER A 62 -12.92 -3.76 6.53
CA SER A 62 -14.28 -3.78 7.10
C SER A 62 -15.01 -2.43 7.04
N ASN A 63 -16.14 -2.32 7.74
CA ASN A 63 -16.86 -1.07 8.02
C ASN A 63 -16.24 -0.25 9.17
N GLY A 64 -15.26 -0.83 9.89
CA GLY A 64 -14.55 -0.16 10.99
C GLY A 64 -13.58 0.93 10.53
N ALA A 65 -13.19 0.92 9.26
CA ALA A 65 -12.38 1.98 8.67
C ALA A 65 -12.76 2.24 7.21
N ASN A 66 -12.29 3.38 6.72
CA ASN A 66 -12.49 3.78 5.35
C ASN A 66 -11.23 4.44 4.76
N ILE A 67 -11.25 4.61 3.44
CA ILE A 67 -10.30 5.42 2.69
C ILE A 67 -11.06 6.63 2.16
N SER A 68 -10.70 7.83 2.64
CA SER A 68 -11.35 9.07 2.21
C SER A 68 -10.75 9.66 0.94
N GLY A 69 -9.56 9.21 0.53
CA GLY A 69 -8.86 9.73 -0.63
C GLY A 69 -7.46 9.18 -0.79
N TRP A 70 -6.69 9.78 -1.70
CA TRP A 70 -5.30 9.46 -1.97
C TRP A 70 -4.43 10.71 -1.91
N ARG A 71 -3.25 10.56 -1.33
CA ARG A 71 -2.17 11.53 -1.30
C ARG A 71 -1.00 11.03 -2.12
N VAL A 72 -0.51 11.87 -3.01
CA VAL A 72 0.65 11.63 -3.86
C VAL A 72 1.76 12.55 -3.41
N GLU A 73 2.89 11.99 -3.00
CA GLU A 73 4.06 12.74 -2.54
C GLU A 73 5.24 12.47 -3.48
N GLN A 74 5.87 13.53 -3.98
CA GLN A 74 7.07 13.44 -4.79
C GLN A 74 8.31 13.79 -3.96
N TYR A 75 9.29 12.90 -3.94
CA TYR A 75 10.52 13.05 -3.19
C TYR A 75 11.76 13.02 -4.08
N SER A 76 12.74 13.86 -3.73
CA SER A 76 14.08 13.78 -4.30
C SER A 76 14.83 12.51 -3.86
N GLU A 77 15.98 12.24 -4.48
CA GLU A 77 16.88 11.16 -4.03
C GLU A 77 17.51 11.42 -2.66
N ASP A 78 17.41 12.64 -2.13
CA ASP A 78 17.85 12.96 -0.76
C ASP A 78 16.71 12.86 0.26
N ASP A 79 15.62 12.18 -0.09
CA ASP A 79 14.41 12.04 0.71
C ASP A 79 13.77 13.38 1.10
N LYS A 80 14.01 14.45 0.33
CA LYS A 80 13.33 15.74 0.50
C LYS A 80 12.00 15.74 -0.24
N LEU A 81 10.92 16.14 0.44
CA LEU A 81 9.61 16.31 -0.18
C LEU A 81 9.65 17.53 -1.10
N ASN A 82 9.39 17.32 -2.39
CA ASN A 82 9.40 18.37 -3.40
C ASN A 82 8.01 18.94 -3.67
N ALA A 83 7.00 18.06 -3.75
CA ALA A 83 5.64 18.43 -4.09
C ALA A 83 4.65 17.38 -3.57
N VAL A 84 3.40 17.80 -3.38
CA VAL A 84 2.33 16.95 -2.86
C VAL A 84 0.99 17.34 -3.48
N ALA A 85 0.16 16.34 -3.76
CA ALA A 85 -1.22 16.54 -4.15
C ALA A 85 -2.13 15.53 -3.45
N GLU A 86 -3.39 15.90 -3.29
CA GLU A 86 -4.41 15.07 -2.65
C GLU A 86 -5.72 15.15 -3.42
N ALA A 87 -6.46 14.06 -3.44
CA ALA A 87 -7.82 14.01 -3.93
C ALA A 87 -8.66 13.14 -3.00
N ASN A 88 -9.92 13.53 -2.80
CA ASN A 88 -10.84 12.82 -1.92
C ASN A 88 -11.99 12.21 -2.73
N TYR A 89 -12.47 11.05 -2.29
CA TYR A 89 -13.73 10.51 -2.78
C TYR A 89 -14.88 11.41 -2.33
N ALA A 90 -15.94 11.48 -3.14
CA ALA A 90 -17.19 12.10 -2.72
C ALA A 90 -17.81 11.39 -1.50
N ALA A 91 -17.70 10.06 -1.46
CA ALA A 91 -18.05 9.23 -0.32
C ALA A 91 -16.85 8.31 0.03
N PRO A 92 -16.39 8.28 1.30
CA PRO A 92 -15.28 7.41 1.69
C PRO A 92 -15.53 5.94 1.36
N LEU A 93 -14.51 5.24 0.89
CA LEU A 93 -14.60 3.81 0.60
C LEU A 93 -14.57 3.00 1.90
N ALA A 94 -15.68 2.36 2.24
CA ALA A 94 -15.80 1.41 3.34
C ALA A 94 -16.42 0.10 2.85
N SER A 95 -16.01 -1.04 3.39
CA SER A 95 -16.67 -2.33 3.13
C SER A 95 -17.87 -2.51 4.06
N ALA A 96 -18.83 -3.35 3.67
CA ALA A 96 -19.93 -3.77 4.53
C ALA A 96 -19.55 -4.87 5.54
N THR A 97 -18.35 -5.45 5.43
CA THR A 97 -17.87 -6.48 6.37
C THR A 97 -17.82 -5.91 7.79
N ALA A 98 -18.28 -6.65 8.80
CA ALA A 98 -18.27 -6.18 10.18
C ALA A 98 -16.86 -6.15 10.78
N ALA A 99 -16.53 -5.10 11.53
CA ALA A 99 -15.29 -5.02 12.30
C ALA A 99 -15.33 -5.97 13.51
N THR A 100 -14.31 -6.81 13.66
CA THR A 100 -14.17 -7.81 14.74
C THR A 100 -12.79 -7.81 15.41
N LYS A 101 -11.89 -6.90 15.01
CA LYS A 101 -10.51 -6.80 15.51
C LYS A 101 -10.24 -5.40 16.06
N SER A 102 -9.16 -5.28 16.82
CA SER A 102 -8.75 -4.03 17.45
C SER A 102 -7.99 -3.14 16.45
N LEU A 103 -7.86 -1.86 16.80
CA LEU A 103 -7.12 -0.84 16.05
C LEU A 103 -5.64 -1.18 15.87
N GLN A 104 -5.10 -2.08 16.70
CA GLN A 104 -3.71 -2.48 16.69
C GLN A 104 -3.43 -3.68 15.79
N ASP A 105 -4.48 -4.31 15.23
CA ASP A 105 -4.36 -5.53 14.43
C ASP A 105 -4.21 -5.20 12.94
N ALA A 106 -3.13 -5.71 12.33
CA ALA A 106 -2.82 -5.49 10.93
C ALA A 106 -2.46 -6.77 10.17
N VAL A 107 -2.83 -6.81 8.89
CA VAL A 107 -2.25 -7.72 7.91
C VAL A 107 -0.95 -7.11 7.41
N VAL A 108 0.13 -7.89 7.44
CA VAL A 108 1.45 -7.43 6.98
C VAL A 108 1.74 -7.99 5.60
N CYS A 109 1.97 -7.10 4.64
CA CYS A 109 2.55 -7.43 3.35
C CYS A 109 4.03 -7.03 3.35
N SER A 110 4.91 -8.03 3.27
CA SER A 110 6.34 -7.82 3.11
C SER A 110 6.70 -7.66 1.64
N LEU A 111 7.37 -6.56 1.31
CA LEU A 111 7.92 -6.28 -0.01
C LEU A 111 9.34 -6.85 -0.09
N ARG A 112 9.60 -7.73 -1.06
CA ARG A 112 10.89 -8.41 -1.22
C ARG A 112 11.57 -7.96 -2.51
N THR A 113 12.87 -7.68 -2.39
CA THR A 113 13.75 -7.38 -3.53
C THR A 113 14.87 -8.42 -3.59
N SER A 114 15.61 -8.45 -4.70
CA SER A 114 16.84 -9.24 -4.83
C SER A 114 17.99 -8.73 -3.96
N THR A 115 17.88 -7.53 -3.38
CA THR A 115 18.91 -6.94 -2.52
C THR A 115 18.98 -7.64 -1.16
N PRO A 116 20.14 -8.23 -0.77
CA PRO A 116 20.27 -8.89 0.52
C PRO A 116 20.16 -7.93 1.71
N GLY A 117 19.63 -8.45 2.82
CA GLY A 117 19.56 -7.76 4.11
C GLY A 117 18.30 -6.92 4.34
N ALA A 118 18.29 -6.15 5.44
CA ALA A 118 17.15 -5.35 5.84
C ALA A 118 16.81 -4.23 4.84
N ARG A 119 17.81 -3.72 4.11
CA ARG A 119 17.66 -2.63 3.13
C ARG A 119 16.80 -3.00 1.91
N GLY A 120 16.74 -4.28 1.55
CA GLY A 120 15.93 -4.80 0.44
C GLY A 120 14.57 -5.35 0.89
N ARG A 121 14.15 -5.04 2.12
CA ARG A 121 12.91 -5.58 2.71
C ARG A 121 12.04 -4.43 3.18
N GLY A 122 10.89 -4.27 2.52
CA GLY A 122 9.84 -3.34 2.94
C GLY A 122 8.71 -4.06 3.65
N ARG A 123 7.89 -3.32 4.40
CA ARG A 123 6.65 -3.83 4.98
C ARG A 123 5.56 -2.78 4.87
N VAL A 124 4.35 -3.26 4.60
CA VAL A 124 3.12 -2.48 4.57
C VAL A 124 2.15 -3.13 5.55
N TYR A 125 1.55 -2.30 6.42
CA TYR A 125 0.60 -2.73 7.45
C TYR A 125 -0.78 -2.25 7.05
N TRP A 126 -1.67 -3.19 6.73
CA TRP A 126 -3.05 -2.90 6.36
C TRP A 126 -3.98 -3.25 7.52
N PRO A 127 -4.98 -2.41 7.86
CA PRO A 127 -5.91 -2.72 8.94
C PRO A 127 -6.61 -4.06 8.74
N ALA A 128 -6.75 -4.84 9.81
CA ALA A 128 -7.28 -6.21 9.75
C ALA A 128 -8.66 -6.37 10.40
N TYR A 129 -9.45 -5.29 10.49
CA TYR A 129 -10.71 -5.25 11.22
C TYR A 129 -11.73 -6.30 10.79
N GLY A 130 -11.79 -6.64 9.51
CA GLY A 130 -12.72 -7.64 8.97
C GLY A 130 -12.13 -9.04 8.80
N ILE A 131 -10.92 -9.29 9.32
CA ILE A 131 -10.29 -10.61 9.20
C ILE A 131 -10.92 -11.61 10.18
N THR A 132 -11.32 -12.76 9.64
CA THR A 132 -11.70 -13.94 10.42
C THR A 132 -10.47 -14.78 10.72
N LEU A 133 -10.39 -15.28 11.97
CA LEU A 133 -9.32 -16.15 12.42
C LEU A 133 -9.88 -17.55 12.71
N THR A 134 -9.10 -18.57 12.37
CA THR A 134 -9.33 -19.96 12.77
C THR A 134 -8.04 -20.48 13.37
N ASN A 135 -8.08 -21.01 14.60
CA ASN A 135 -6.88 -21.45 15.33
C ASN A 135 -5.78 -20.37 15.38
N TRP A 136 -6.17 -19.11 15.65
CA TRP A 136 -5.28 -17.94 15.71
C TRP A 136 -4.58 -17.58 14.40
N ARG A 137 -5.02 -18.14 13.27
CA ARG A 137 -4.49 -17.87 11.93
C ARG A 137 -5.55 -17.24 11.04
N ILE A 138 -5.12 -16.39 10.11
CA ILE A 138 -5.96 -15.75 9.10
C ILE A 138 -6.63 -16.84 8.26
N SER A 139 -7.96 -16.89 8.30
CA SER A 139 -8.74 -17.87 7.54
C SER A 139 -9.55 -17.22 6.42
N THR A 140 -10.17 -16.06 6.66
CA THR A 140 -10.94 -15.34 5.63
C THR A 140 -10.80 -13.82 5.76
N PRO A 141 -10.43 -13.11 4.67
CA PRO A 141 -9.86 -13.65 3.43
C PRO A 141 -8.55 -14.40 3.69
N THR A 142 -8.25 -15.42 2.87
CA THR A 142 -7.02 -16.22 3.03
C THR A 142 -5.75 -15.41 2.75
N PRO A 143 -4.57 -15.79 3.29
CA PRO A 143 -3.30 -15.11 2.98
C PRO A 143 -2.99 -15.01 1.48
N VAL A 144 -3.37 -16.02 0.69
CA VAL A 144 -3.21 -16.03 -0.77
C VAL A 144 -4.08 -14.96 -1.42
N GLN A 145 -5.35 -14.88 -1.01
CA GLN A 145 -6.28 -13.86 -1.49
C GLN A 145 -5.82 -12.44 -1.11
N LEU A 146 -5.29 -12.25 0.10
CA LEU A 146 -4.73 -10.99 0.55
C LEU A 146 -3.49 -10.61 -0.25
N ALA A 147 -2.57 -11.55 -0.48
CA ALA A 147 -1.38 -11.32 -1.31
C ALA A 147 -1.78 -10.90 -2.74
N ALA A 148 -2.72 -11.62 -3.36
CA ALA A 148 -3.24 -11.26 -4.69
C ALA A 148 -3.87 -9.87 -4.71
N ALA A 149 -4.66 -9.51 -3.67
CA ALA A 149 -5.27 -8.19 -3.57
C ALA A 149 -4.23 -7.07 -3.37
N PHE A 150 -3.17 -7.29 -2.58
CA PHE A 150 -2.04 -6.35 -2.51
C PHE A 150 -1.36 -6.17 -3.87
N LYS A 151 -1.11 -7.26 -4.60
CA LYS A 151 -0.53 -7.19 -5.94
C LYS A 151 -1.42 -6.36 -6.87
N SER A 152 -2.72 -6.65 -6.92
CA SER A 152 -3.68 -5.92 -7.75
C SER A 152 -3.73 -4.44 -7.39
N LEU A 153 -3.74 -4.09 -6.10
CA LEU A 153 -3.71 -2.69 -5.65
C LEU A 153 -2.44 -1.97 -6.09
N PHE A 154 -1.26 -2.56 -5.86
CA PHE A 154 -0.01 -1.92 -6.24
C PHE A 154 0.16 -1.81 -7.76
N LEU A 155 -0.29 -2.80 -8.53
CA LEU A 155 -0.30 -2.72 -9.99
C LEU A 155 -1.31 -1.68 -10.50
N ALA A 156 -2.48 -1.54 -9.87
CA ALA A 156 -3.44 -0.49 -10.21
C ALA A 156 -2.84 0.90 -9.99
N ILE A 157 -2.20 1.13 -8.83
CA ILE A 157 -1.49 2.39 -8.55
C ILE A 157 -0.37 2.63 -9.57
N GLN A 158 0.45 1.61 -9.87
CA GLN A 158 1.52 1.72 -10.86
C GLN A 158 0.97 2.04 -12.26
N GLY A 159 -0.15 1.43 -12.64
CA GLY A 159 -0.86 1.69 -13.88
C GLY A 159 -1.28 3.15 -13.99
N GLU A 160 -1.84 3.72 -12.92
CA GLU A 160 -2.21 5.14 -12.90
C GLU A 160 -1.01 6.07 -12.98
N ILE A 161 0.09 5.77 -12.27
CA ILE A 161 1.33 6.56 -12.38
C ILE A 161 1.84 6.56 -13.83
N ASN A 162 1.89 5.38 -14.47
CA ASN A 162 2.38 5.24 -15.84
C ASN A 162 1.45 5.90 -16.87
N ALA A 163 0.13 5.82 -16.67
CA ALA A 163 -0.81 6.49 -17.55
C ALA A 163 -0.74 8.02 -17.41
N GLU A 164 -0.47 8.56 -16.21
CA GLU A 164 -0.19 9.99 -16.04
C GLU A 164 1.10 10.39 -16.75
N ALA A 165 2.17 9.60 -16.59
CA ALA A 165 3.43 9.83 -17.29
C ALA A 165 3.22 9.83 -18.82
N GLY A 166 2.50 8.83 -19.35
CA GLY A 166 2.19 8.72 -20.78
C GLY A 166 1.36 9.88 -21.32
N ALA A 167 0.34 10.34 -20.58
CA ALA A 167 -0.48 11.51 -20.95
C ALA A 167 0.35 12.81 -21.05
N ASN A 168 1.48 12.86 -20.34
CA ASN A 168 2.39 14.01 -20.30
C ASN A 168 3.69 13.76 -21.07
N LEU A 169 3.73 12.76 -21.96
CA LEU A 169 4.88 12.41 -22.81
C LEU A 169 6.17 12.10 -22.02
N ILE A 170 6.04 11.64 -20.78
CA ILE A 170 7.15 11.16 -19.95
C ILE A 170 7.34 9.67 -20.26
N SER A 171 8.49 9.31 -20.84
CA SER A 171 8.80 7.94 -21.25
C SER A 171 9.22 7.01 -20.11
N ASN A 172 9.42 7.55 -18.90
CA ASN A 172 9.87 6.81 -17.74
C ASN A 172 8.74 5.92 -17.20
N VAL A 173 9.09 4.71 -16.80
CA VAL A 173 8.15 3.75 -16.20
C VAL A 173 8.33 3.74 -14.70
N ALA A 174 7.22 3.80 -13.96
CA ALA A 174 7.20 3.63 -12.53
C ALA A 174 7.22 2.15 -12.16
N GLU A 175 8.06 1.81 -11.17
CA GLU A 175 8.14 0.47 -10.58
C GLU A 175 7.97 0.56 -9.06
N LEU A 176 7.19 -0.34 -8.47
CA LEU A 176 7.14 -0.50 -7.02
C LEU A 176 8.54 -0.78 -6.46
N ALA A 177 8.93 -0.05 -5.42
CA ALA A 177 10.26 -0.11 -4.85
C ALA A 177 10.26 -0.07 -3.32
N VAL A 178 11.27 -0.70 -2.73
CA VAL A 178 11.68 -0.48 -1.34
C VAL A 178 12.70 0.66 -1.33
N ARG A 179 12.35 1.76 -0.68
CA ARG A 179 13.24 2.90 -0.46
C ARG A 179 14.08 2.70 0.79
N SER A 180 15.41 2.68 0.66
CA SER A 180 16.33 2.69 1.80
C SER A 180 16.75 4.12 2.12
N SER A 181 16.28 4.67 3.24
CA SER A 181 16.65 6.02 3.69
C SER A 181 18.14 6.15 4.04
N THR A 182 18.75 5.08 4.56
CA THR A 182 20.17 5.08 4.92
C THR A 182 21.09 5.14 3.70
N ARG A 183 20.72 4.45 2.62
CA ARG A 183 21.53 4.41 1.39
C ARG A 183 21.09 5.39 0.32
N ARG A 184 19.92 6.01 0.51
CA ARG A 184 19.29 6.87 -0.49
C ARG A 184 19.12 6.16 -1.84
N GLU A 185 18.78 4.87 -1.78
CA GLU A 185 18.60 4.00 -2.95
C GLU A 185 17.20 3.37 -2.94
N SER A 186 16.68 3.12 -4.14
CA SER A 186 15.37 2.49 -4.37
C SER A 186 15.54 1.16 -5.08
N TYR A 187 15.17 0.07 -4.41
CA TYR A 187 15.30 -1.30 -4.93
C TYR A 187 13.95 -1.80 -5.45
N LYS A 188 13.92 -2.35 -6.67
CA LYS A 188 12.71 -2.90 -7.28
C LYS A 188 12.13 -4.05 -6.43
N VAL A 189 10.82 -4.03 -6.21
CA VAL A 189 10.09 -5.16 -5.61
C VAL A 189 9.89 -6.25 -6.66
N GLU A 190 10.29 -7.47 -6.32
CA GLU A 190 10.18 -8.65 -7.21
C GLU A 190 9.14 -9.65 -6.69
N SER A 191 8.85 -9.63 -5.39
CA SER A 191 7.80 -10.47 -4.82
C SER A 191 7.16 -9.82 -3.60
N LEU A 192 5.92 -10.24 -3.35
CA LEU A 192 5.12 -9.87 -2.19
C LEU A 192 4.91 -11.09 -1.32
N GLN A 193 4.95 -10.89 -0.01
CA GLN A 193 4.76 -11.97 0.95
C GLN A 193 3.79 -11.56 2.05
N VAL A 194 2.73 -12.34 2.24
CA VAL A 194 1.73 -12.13 3.30
C VAL A 194 1.77 -13.32 4.25
N GLY A 195 1.81 -13.02 5.55
CA GLY A 195 1.74 -14.01 6.61
C GLY A 195 0.32 -14.43 6.95
N ASP A 196 0.18 -15.57 7.63
CA ASP A 196 -1.09 -16.11 8.11
C ASP A 196 -1.40 -15.75 9.58
N VAL A 197 -0.62 -14.84 10.18
CA VAL A 197 -0.83 -14.34 11.53
C VAL A 197 -0.96 -12.81 11.48
N LEU A 198 -1.93 -12.27 12.23
CA LEU A 198 -2.06 -10.82 12.38
C LEU A 198 -0.88 -10.26 13.17
N ASP A 199 -0.40 -9.09 12.75
CA ASP A 199 0.53 -8.32 13.57
C ASP A 199 -0.28 -7.47 14.56
N SER A 200 -0.16 -7.79 15.84
CA SER A 200 -0.62 -6.93 16.92
C SER A 200 0.61 -6.25 17.53
N GLN A 201 0.55 -4.93 17.74
CA GLN A 201 1.72 -4.12 18.11
C GLN A 201 2.37 -4.49 19.47
N ARG A 202 1.79 -5.42 20.24
CA ARG A 202 2.38 -5.98 21.47
C ARG A 202 2.97 -7.37 21.22
N ARG A 203 4.25 -7.39 20.87
CA ARG A 203 5.04 -8.60 20.61
C ARG A 203 5.10 -9.53 21.83
N ARG A 204 4.25 -10.56 21.80
CA ARG A 204 4.57 -11.90 22.34
C ARG A 204 4.54 -12.91 21.18
N ARG A 205 5.29 -12.61 20.12
CA ARG A 205 5.37 -13.38 18.87
C ARG A 205 6.08 -14.74 19.04
N ASP A 206 6.70 -14.97 20.19
CA ASP A 206 7.68 -16.06 20.41
C ASP A 206 7.11 -17.49 20.43
N LYS A 207 5.83 -17.71 20.12
CA LYS A 207 5.24 -19.06 20.12
C LYS A 207 4.49 -19.50 18.87
N VAL A 208 4.25 -18.63 17.88
CA VAL A 208 3.48 -19.00 16.68
C VAL A 208 4.34 -18.84 15.43
N THR A 209 4.71 -19.97 14.82
CA THR A 209 5.37 -19.99 13.52
C THR A 209 4.40 -19.52 12.44
N GLU A 210 4.79 -18.45 11.73
CA GLU A 210 4.01 -17.83 10.67
C GLU A 210 4.20 -18.59 9.34
N GLY A 211 3.11 -19.13 8.80
CA GLY A 211 3.04 -19.58 7.42
C GLY A 211 2.98 -18.36 6.51
N ARG A 212 3.75 -18.38 5.40
CA ARG A 212 3.83 -17.22 4.51
C ARG A 212 3.53 -17.60 3.08
N THR A 213 2.61 -16.88 2.47
CA THR A 213 2.35 -16.97 1.03
C THR A 213 3.25 -15.99 0.31
N LEU A 214 4.01 -16.46 -0.68
CA LEU A 214 4.83 -15.65 -1.57
C LEU A 214 4.17 -15.61 -2.96
N ILE A 215 4.10 -14.42 -3.55
CA ILE A 215 3.70 -14.25 -4.95
C ILE A 215 4.72 -13.39 -5.69
N ALA A 216 4.96 -13.70 -6.96
CA ALA A 216 5.76 -12.83 -7.83
C ALA A 216 5.04 -11.50 -8.05
N TYR A 217 5.78 -10.40 -8.10
CA TYR A 217 5.27 -9.08 -8.42
C TYR A 217 5.47 -8.78 -9.91
#